data_AF-A0A3D0J3G9-F1
#
_entry.id   AF-A0A3D0J3G9-F1
#
_cell.length_a   1.000
_cell.length_b   1.000
_cell.length_c   1.000
_cell.angle_alpha   90.00
_cell.angle_beta   90.00
_cell.angle_gamma   90.00
#
_symmetry.space_group_name_H-M   'P 1'
#
loop_
_entity.id
_entity.type
_entity.pdbx_description
1 polymer ?
#
loop_
_entity_poly.entity_id
_entity_poly.type
_entity_poly.pdbx_seq_one_letter_code
_entity_poly.pdbx_strand_id
1 'polypeptide(L)'
;MGEFFSDGGKLGKAKGYESRPGQARMAERVAETIEDRKHLLVEAGTGTGKSLAYLVPAAYAAQELGKKAIISTYTIHLQEQLFGKDVPIVQSLVPFEFTAALLKGRQNYLCPHRLKKA
;
A
#
# COMPACT_ATOMS: atom_id res chain seq x y z
N MET A 1 9.05 5.26 -11.95
CA MET A 1 8.09 4.26 -11.40
C MET A 1 7.76 3.14 -12.37
N GLY A 2 7.60 3.38 -13.68
CA GLY A 2 7.32 2.32 -14.68
C GLY A 2 8.26 1.13 -14.67
N GLU A 3 9.57 1.36 -14.52
CA GLU A 3 10.56 0.26 -14.44
C GLU A 3 10.33 -0.67 -13.25
N PHE A 4 9.81 -0.16 -12.12
CA PHE A 4 9.55 -0.96 -10.91
C PHE A 4 8.50 -2.06 -11.16
N PHE A 5 7.49 -1.76 -11.99
CA PHE A 5 6.35 -2.62 -12.33
C PHE A 5 6.52 -3.34 -13.68
N SER A 6 7.66 -3.16 -14.37
CA SER A 6 7.96 -3.88 -15.61
C SER A 6 8.33 -5.36 -15.33
N ASP A 7 8.30 -6.21 -16.37
CA ASP A 7 8.70 -7.63 -16.25
C ASP A 7 10.15 -7.81 -15.77
N GLY A 8 11.04 -6.86 -16.08
CA GLY A 8 12.42 -6.83 -15.59
C GLY A 8 12.61 -6.09 -14.26
N GLY A 9 11.56 -5.46 -13.75
CA GLY A 9 11.55 -4.62 -12.55
C GLY A 9 11.71 -5.39 -11.25
N LYS A 10 11.87 -4.67 -10.14
CA LYS A 10 11.94 -5.29 -8.79
C LYS A 10 10.67 -6.11 -8.48
N LEU A 11 9.49 -5.65 -8.94
CA LEU A 11 8.24 -6.38 -8.81
C LEU A 11 8.14 -7.53 -9.82
N GLY A 12 8.68 -7.35 -11.03
CA GLY A 12 8.82 -8.35 -12.08
C GLY A 12 9.46 -9.66 -11.63
N LYS A 13 10.41 -9.57 -10.68
CA LYS A 13 11.16 -10.72 -10.13
C LYS A 13 10.43 -11.47 -9.01
N ALA A 14 9.29 -10.95 -8.52
CA ALA A 14 8.52 -11.62 -7.49
C ALA A 14 7.80 -12.86 -8.05
N LYS A 15 7.86 -13.99 -7.32
CA LYS A 15 7.26 -15.25 -7.77
C LYS A 15 5.74 -15.10 -7.93
N GLY A 16 5.24 -15.38 -9.13
CA GLY A 16 3.82 -15.29 -9.45
C GLY A 16 3.32 -13.86 -9.73
N TYR A 17 4.22 -12.90 -9.91
CA TYR A 17 3.88 -11.59 -10.44
C TYR A 17 3.59 -11.67 -11.94
N GLU A 18 2.57 -10.93 -12.36
CA GLU A 18 2.21 -10.73 -13.75
C GLU A 18 2.16 -9.22 -13.98
N SER A 19 2.97 -8.72 -14.92
CA SER A 19 2.95 -7.31 -15.29
C SER A 19 1.60 -6.96 -15.90
N ARG A 20 1.00 -5.88 -15.38
CA ARG A 20 -0.29 -5.37 -15.82
C ARG A 20 -0.13 -3.91 -16.19
N PRO A 21 -0.31 -3.51 -17.46
CA PRO A 21 -0.11 -2.11 -17.88
C PRO A 21 -0.90 -1.09 -17.06
N GLY A 22 -2.13 -1.46 -16.65
CA GLY A 22 -2.96 -0.61 -15.78
C GLY A 22 -2.38 -0.39 -14.38
N GLN A 23 -1.67 -1.37 -13.83
CA GLN A 23 -1.01 -1.26 -12.53
C GLN A 23 0.17 -0.29 -12.59
N ALA A 24 1.05 -0.47 -13.59
CA ALA A 24 2.21 0.40 -13.80
C ALA A 24 1.77 1.86 -14.04
N ARG A 25 0.78 2.07 -14.93
CA ARG A 25 0.21 3.39 -15.21
C ARG A 25 -0.39 4.02 -13.96
N MET A 26 -1.14 3.26 -13.16
CA MET A 26 -1.68 3.77 -11.90
C MET A 26 -0.57 4.19 -10.94
N ALA A 27 0.49 3.39 -10.80
CA ALA A 27 1.59 3.71 -9.90
C ALA A 27 2.38 4.96 -10.31
N GLU A 28 2.61 5.15 -11.61
CA GLU A 28 3.20 6.37 -12.16
C GLU A 28 2.34 7.59 -11.85
N ARG A 29 1.03 7.53 -12.15
CA ARG A 29 0.12 8.65 -11.86
C ARG A 29 0.04 8.98 -10.38
N VAL A 30 0.07 7.96 -9.51
CA VAL A 30 0.07 8.18 -8.06
C VAL A 30 1.36 8.89 -7.63
N ALA A 31 2.53 8.45 -8.11
CA ALA A 31 3.81 9.10 -7.80
C ALA A 31 3.84 10.57 -8.24
N GLU A 32 3.51 10.83 -9.51
CA GLU A 32 3.44 12.19 -10.07
C GLU A 32 2.50 13.08 -9.27
N THR A 33 1.32 12.56 -8.88
CA THR A 33 0.32 13.33 -8.13
C THR A 33 0.82 13.69 -6.72
N ILE A 34 1.54 12.78 -6.06
CA ILE A 34 2.10 13.03 -4.73
C ILE A 34 3.18 14.12 -4.83
N GLU A 35 4.06 14.05 -5.82
CA GLU A 35 5.11 15.04 -6.09
C GLU A 35 4.50 16.42 -6.38
N ASP A 36 3.51 16.47 -7.26
CA ASP A 36 2.76 17.68 -7.64
C ASP A 36 1.83 18.21 -6.54
N ARG A 37 1.61 17.45 -5.45
CA ARG A 37 0.67 17.75 -4.37
C ARG A 37 -0.77 18.00 -4.87
N LYS A 38 -1.22 17.20 -5.82
CA LYS A 38 -2.56 17.27 -6.42
C LYS A 38 -3.47 16.16 -5.92
N HIS A 39 -4.70 16.12 -6.45
CA HIS A 39 -5.64 15.03 -6.25
C HIS A 39 -5.75 14.20 -7.53
N LEU A 40 -5.84 12.88 -7.36
CA LEU A 40 -6.00 11.91 -8.44
C LEU A 40 -7.21 11.04 -8.17
N LEU A 41 -8.07 10.89 -9.18
CA LEU A 41 -9.13 9.90 -9.21
C LEU A 41 -8.74 8.80 -10.20
N VAL A 42 -8.76 7.54 -9.75
CA VAL A 42 -8.48 6.37 -10.59
C VAL A 42 -9.61 5.38 -10.45
N GLU A 43 -10.17 4.96 -11.58
CA GLU A 43 -11.01 3.77 -11.65
C GLU A 43 -10.13 2.56 -11.99
N ALA A 44 -10.13 1.56 -11.11
CA ALA A 44 -9.36 0.33 -11.28
C ALA A 44 -10.23 -0.88 -10.92
N GLY A 45 -10.40 -1.78 -11.90
CA GLY A 45 -11.16 -3.02 -11.72
C GLY A 45 -10.61 -3.93 -10.60
N THR A 46 -11.37 -4.94 -10.22
CA THR A 46 -10.90 -6.00 -9.31
C THR A 46 -9.74 -6.77 -9.93
N GLY A 47 -8.83 -7.30 -9.10
CA GLY A 47 -7.66 -8.05 -9.58
C GLY A 47 -6.55 -7.23 -10.25
N THR A 48 -6.72 -5.93 -10.52
CA THR A 48 -5.73 -5.08 -11.21
C THR A 48 -4.40 -4.86 -10.47
N GLY A 49 -4.23 -5.37 -9.25
CA GLY A 49 -3.04 -5.11 -8.44
C GLY A 49 -3.00 -3.70 -7.85
N LYS A 50 -4.16 -3.05 -7.71
CA LYS A 50 -4.32 -1.67 -7.22
C LYS A 50 -3.60 -1.37 -5.91
N SER A 51 -3.56 -2.33 -4.97
CA SER A 51 -2.88 -2.13 -3.68
C SER A 51 -1.42 -1.76 -3.86
N LEU A 52 -0.66 -2.56 -4.60
CA LEU A 52 0.75 -2.31 -4.84
C LEU A 52 0.97 -1.02 -5.65
N ALA A 53 0.05 -0.72 -6.58
CA ALA A 53 0.13 0.48 -7.40
C ALA A 53 0.09 1.77 -6.58
N TYR A 54 -0.66 1.83 -5.46
CA TYR A 54 -0.61 3.00 -4.58
C TYR A 54 0.37 2.85 -3.40
N LEU A 55 0.64 1.63 -2.90
CA LEU A 55 1.48 1.43 -1.73
C LEU A 55 2.95 1.70 -2.02
N VAL A 56 3.47 1.24 -3.17
CA VAL A 56 4.88 1.44 -3.53
C VAL A 56 5.22 2.94 -3.63
N PRO A 57 4.53 3.75 -4.46
CA PRO A 57 4.84 5.18 -4.53
C PRO A 57 4.57 5.91 -3.21
N ALA A 58 3.56 5.50 -2.43
CA ALA A 58 3.33 6.08 -1.12
C ALA A 58 4.48 5.80 -0.14
N ALA A 59 5.10 4.62 -0.18
CA ALA A 59 6.25 4.27 0.65
C ALA A 59 7.48 5.10 0.28
N TYR A 60 7.81 5.23 -1.01
CA TYR A 60 8.91 6.10 -1.48
C TYR A 60 8.67 7.55 -1.07
N ALA A 61 7.48 8.09 -1.33
CA ALA A 61 7.16 9.46 -0.97
C ALA A 61 7.20 9.70 0.55
N ALA A 62 6.72 8.74 1.36
CA ALA A 62 6.80 8.84 2.82
C ALA A 62 8.26 8.90 3.30
N GLN A 63 9.13 8.06 2.72
CA GLN A 63 10.55 8.04 3.04
C GLN A 63 11.26 9.34 2.61
N GLU A 64 11.11 9.75 1.35
CA GLU A 64 11.78 10.91 0.77
C GLU A 64 11.34 12.22 1.41
N LEU A 65 10.05 12.35 1.73
CA LEU A 65 9.49 13.56 2.34
C LEU A 65 9.64 13.57 3.87
N GLY A 66 10.06 12.47 4.50
CA GLY A 66 10.07 12.32 5.96
C GLY A 66 8.67 12.43 6.58
N LYS A 67 7.64 11.95 5.87
CA LYS A 67 6.22 12.06 6.26
C LYS A 67 5.57 10.69 6.41
N LYS A 68 4.35 10.67 6.94
CA LYS A 68 3.52 9.45 7.03
C LYS A 68 2.56 9.38 5.84
N ALA A 69 2.49 8.21 5.20
CA ALA A 69 1.40 7.88 4.29
C ALA A 69 0.22 7.32 5.09
N ILE A 70 -1.00 7.76 4.76
CA ILE A 70 -2.24 7.24 5.34
C ILE A 70 -3.04 6.59 4.23
N ILE A 71 -3.34 5.30 4.38
CA ILE A 71 -4.18 4.54 3.47
C ILE A 71 -5.51 4.26 4.16
N SER A 72 -6.60 4.70 3.54
CA SER A 72 -7.97 4.43 4.00
C SER A 72 -8.64 3.42 3.06
N THR A 73 -9.37 2.47 3.63
CA THR A 73 -10.15 1.48 2.87
C THR A 73 -11.46 1.17 3.60
N TYR A 74 -12.40 0.55 2.88
CA TYR A 74 -13.80 0.49 3.28
C TYR A 74 -14.08 -0.36 4.52
N THR A 75 -13.42 -1.52 4.69
CA THR A 75 -13.73 -2.46 5.78
C THR A 75 -12.48 -2.89 6.56
N ILE A 76 -12.66 -3.33 7.81
CA ILE A 76 -11.58 -3.86 8.65
C ILE A 76 -10.92 -5.06 7.98
N HIS A 77 -11.69 -5.94 7.34
CA HIS A 77 -11.16 -7.09 6.62
C HIS A 77 -10.22 -6.66 5.48
N LEU A 78 -10.58 -5.61 4.72
CA LEU A 78 -9.70 -5.07 3.68
C LEU A 78 -8.45 -4.43 4.28
N GLN A 79 -8.56 -3.76 5.44
CA GLN A 79 -7.39 -3.23 6.14
C GLN A 79 -6.45 -4.35 6.60
N GLU A 80 -6.99 -5.44 7.13
CA GLU A 80 -6.22 -6.62 7.56
C GLU A 80 -5.55 -7.32 6.37
N GLN A 81 -6.24 -7.44 5.24
CA GLN A 81 -5.65 -7.98 4.00
C GLN A 81 -4.48 -7.10 3.54
N LEU A 82 -4.66 -5.78 3.51
CA LEU A 82 -3.59 -4.85 3.15
C LEU A 82 -2.41 -4.98 4.11
N PHE A 83 -2.67 -5.00 5.41
CA PHE A 83 -1.64 -5.03 6.44
C PHE A 83 -0.89 -6.36 6.51
N GLY A 84 -1.60 -7.49 6.39
CA GLY A 84 -1.02 -8.83 6.54
C GLY A 84 -0.40 -9.40 5.26
N LYS A 85 -0.72 -8.84 4.09
CA LYS A 85 -0.24 -9.35 2.79
C LYS A 85 0.47 -8.28 1.98
N ASP A 86 -0.24 -7.21 1.61
CA ASP A 86 0.27 -6.25 0.61
C ASP A 86 1.40 -5.39 1.18
N VAL A 87 1.33 -4.97 2.45
CA VAL A 87 2.38 -4.21 3.12
C VAL A 87 3.69 -5.01 3.27
N PRO A 88 3.70 -6.26 3.77
CA PRO A 88 4.90 -7.09 3.80
C PRO A 88 5.53 -7.30 2.42
N ILE A 89 4.72 -7.45 1.37
CA ILE A 89 5.22 -7.52 0.00
C ILE A 89 6.00 -6.25 -0.33
N VAL A 90 5.42 -5.06 -0.10
CA VAL A 90 6.12 -3.79 -0.34
C VAL A 90 7.41 -3.67 0.47
N GLN A 91 7.39 -4.03 1.77
CA GLN A 91 8.58 -4.04 2.63
C GLN A 91 9.71 -4.89 2.03
N SER A 92 9.40 -6.05 1.46
CA SER A 92 10.41 -6.92 0.83
C SER A 92 10.97 -6.41 -0.51
N LEU A 93 10.31 -5.44 -1.14
CA LEU A 93 10.67 -4.96 -2.48
C LEU A 93 11.41 -3.62 -2.47
N VAL A 94 11.13 -2.78 -1.49
CA VAL A 94 11.80 -1.48 -1.36
C VAL A 94 13.18 -1.65 -0.74
N PRO A 95 14.18 -0.82 -1.11
CA PRO A 95 15.54 -0.94 -0.58
C PRO A 95 15.71 -0.30 0.82
N PHE A 96 14.62 -0.11 1.56
CA PHE A 96 14.61 0.62 2.82
C PHE A 96 13.59 0.06 3.80
N GLU A 97 13.87 0.22 5.09
CA GLU A 97 12.96 -0.20 6.15
C GLU A 97 11.89 0.85 6.40
N PHE A 98 10.65 0.38 6.61
CA PHE A 98 9.57 1.23 7.10
C PHE A 98 8.63 0.44 8.01
N THR A 99 7.97 1.16 8.92
CA THR A 99 6.95 0.59 9.80
C THR A 99 5.55 0.91 9.28
N ALA A 100 4.64 -0.02 9.49
CA ALA A 100 3.22 0.15 9.24
C ALA A 100 2.44 -0.14 10.52
N ALA A 101 1.34 0.58 10.73
CA ALA A 101 0.42 0.35 11.84
C ALA A 101 -1.01 0.28 11.32
N LEU A 102 -1.81 -0.58 11.94
CA LEU A 102 -3.22 -0.78 11.63
C LEU A 102 -4.09 0.00 12.62
N LEU A 103 -4.85 0.98 12.11
CA LEU A 103 -5.73 1.82 12.93
C LEU A 103 -7.18 1.37 12.80
N LYS A 104 -7.77 0.86 13.87
CA LYS A 104 -9.19 0.48 13.95
C LYS A 104 -9.95 1.38 14.93
N GLY A 105 -11.29 1.37 14.84
CA GLY A 105 -12.13 2.01 15.87
C GLY A 105 -11.98 1.31 17.23
N ARG A 106 -12.11 2.06 18.33
CA ARG A 106 -11.89 1.59 19.72
C ARG A 106 -12.61 0.28 20.07
N GLN A 107 -13.82 0.09 19.54
CA GLN A 107 -14.62 -1.13 19.78
C GLN A 107 -13.99 -2.42 19.25
N ASN A 108 -12.97 -2.32 18.39
CA ASN A 108 -12.24 -3.46 17.83
C ASN A 108 -11.02 -3.88 18.65
N TYR A 109 -10.83 -3.26 19.83
CA TYR A 109 -9.76 -3.60 20.75
C TYR A 109 -10.34 -4.17 22.03
N LEU A 110 -9.69 -5.22 22.54
CA LEU A 110 -9.98 -5.78 23.85
C LEU A 110 -9.74 -4.71 24.92
N CYS A 111 -10.73 -4.45 25.76
CA CYS A 111 -10.59 -3.57 26.91
C CYS A 111 -10.03 -4.38 28.10
N PRO A 112 -8.79 -4.12 28.57
CA PRO A 112 -8.21 -4.89 29.67
C PRO A 112 -9.02 -4.79 30.96
N HIS A 113 -9.64 -3.63 31.22
CA HIS A 113 -10.50 -3.42 32.39
C HIS A 113 -11.78 -4.25 32.36
N ARG A 114 -12.41 -4.39 31.19
CA ARG A 114 -13.61 -5.24 31.03
C ARG A 114 -13.24 -6.72 31.13
N LEU A 115 -12.09 -7.12 30.57
CA LEU A 115 -11.60 -8.50 30.65
C LEU A 115 -11.34 -8.93 32.10
N LYS A 116 -10.73 -8.06 32.92
CA LYS A 116 -10.46 -8.36 34.34
C LYS A 116 -11.73 -8.52 35.20
N LYS A 117 -12.90 -8.10 34.71
CA LYS A 117 -14.19 -8.16 35.42
C LYS A 117 -15.11 -9.29 34.95
N ALA A 118 -14.75 -9.96 33.85
CA ALA A 118 -15.48 -11.10 33.31
C ALA A 118 -15.03 -12.39 34.02
#